data_AF-W4ME59-F1
#
_entry.id   AF-W4ME59-F1
#
_cell.length_a   1.000
_cell.length_b   1.000
_cell.length_c   1.000
_cell.angle_alpha   90.00
_cell.angle_beta   90.00
_cell.angle_gamma   90.00
#
_symmetry.space_group_name_H-M   'P 1'
#
loop_
_entity.id
_entity.type
_entity.pdbx_description
1 polymer ?
#
loop_
_entity_poly.entity_id
_entity_poly.type
_entity_poly.pdbx_seq_one_letter_code
_entity_poly.pdbx_strand_id
1 'polypeptide(L)'
;MATQIVTLQLPEALYVRLQQHAQATHQPFDEIARRAIEAGAPPSWEDVPAEFQTDLAALDRLDDDALWRLARSRQSEIERTRYADLLDQNAKGELLDAGQAELVRLRTEADRLMLRKAHAAALLRWRGHHIPPADSL
;
A
#
# COMPACT_ATOMS: atom_id res chain seq x y z
N MET A 1 -7.10 21.36 -5.95
CA MET A 1 -6.80 20.23 -6.83
C MET A 1 -6.77 20.75 -8.26
N ALA A 2 -5.65 20.59 -8.97
CA ALA A 2 -5.56 20.96 -10.37
C ALA A 2 -6.13 19.84 -11.23
N THR A 3 -7.10 20.13 -12.10
CA THR A 3 -7.64 19.19 -13.06
C THR A 3 -6.90 19.30 -14.39
N GLN A 4 -6.65 18.16 -15.03
CA GLN A 4 -6.02 18.06 -16.34
C GLN A 4 -6.97 17.35 -17.30
N ILE A 5 -7.09 17.85 -18.53
CA ILE A 5 -7.90 17.23 -19.57
C ILE A 5 -7.01 16.28 -20.36
N VAL A 6 -7.40 15.01 -20.44
CA VAL A 6 -6.67 13.96 -21.18
C VAL A 6 -7.56 13.43 -22.30
N THR A 7 -7.05 13.41 -23.53
CA THR A 7 -7.73 12.80 -24.67
C THR A 7 -7.24 11.37 -24.84
N LEU A 8 -8.15 10.40 -24.79
CA LEU A 8 -7.85 8.97 -24.84
C LEU A 8 -8.60 8.33 -26.01
N GLN A 9 -7.94 7.42 -26.73
CA GLN A 9 -8.59 6.56 -27.72
C GLN A 9 -9.14 5.34 -26.98
N LEU A 10 -10.46 5.20 -26.93
CA LEU A 10 -11.14 4.07 -26.28
C LEU A 10 -11.63 3.08 -27.34
N PRO A 11 -11.46 1.76 -27.15
CA PRO A 11 -12.14 0.77 -27.96
C PRO A 11 -13.66 1.00 -27.93
N GLU A 12 -14.31 0.94 -29.09
CA GLU A 12 -15.75 1.22 -29.23
C GLU A 12 -16.60 0.39 -28.25
N ALA A 13 -16.27 -0.89 -28.08
CA ALA A 13 -16.95 -1.78 -27.14
C ALA A 13 -16.84 -1.33 -25.67
N LEU A 14 -15.76 -0.64 -25.28
CA LEU A 14 -15.63 -0.07 -23.94
C LEU A 14 -16.47 1.20 -23.81
N TYR A 15 -16.41 2.09 -24.81
CA TYR A 15 -17.20 3.31 -24.84
C TYR A 15 -18.70 3.04 -24.71
N VAL A 16 -19.24 2.13 -25.52
CA VAL A 16 -20.67 1.77 -25.53
C VAL A 16 -21.11 1.25 -24.16
N ARG A 17 -20.31 0.40 -23.51
CA ARG A 17 -20.61 -0.15 -22.19
C ARG A 17 -20.63 0.92 -21.10
N LEU A 18 -19.67 1.85 -21.09
CA LEU A 18 -19.65 2.97 -20.15
C LEU A 18 -20.84 3.92 -20.40
N GLN A 19 -21.18 4.18 -21.66
CA GLN A 19 -22.33 5.00 -22.04
C GLN A 19 -23.65 4.40 -21.57
N GLN A 20 -23.86 3.09 -21.75
CA GLN A 20 -25.04 2.38 -21.26
C GLN A 20 -25.15 2.48 -19.74
N HIS A 21 -24.04 2.35 -19.03
CA HIS A 21 -24.01 2.46 -17.57
C HIS A 21 -24.39 3.88 -17.11
N ALA A 22 -23.79 4.90 -17.73
CA ALA A 22 -24.09 6.31 -17.47
C ALA A 22 -25.59 6.63 -17.66
N GLN A 23 -26.19 6.13 -18.76
CA GLN A 23 -27.62 6.28 -19.02
C GLN A 23 -28.48 5.58 -17.96
N ALA A 24 -28.16 4.33 -17.62
CA ALA A 24 -28.91 3.57 -16.62
C ALA A 24 -28.86 4.21 -15.22
N THR A 25 -27.73 4.82 -14.86
CA THR A 25 -27.54 5.47 -13.56
C THR A 25 -27.81 6.97 -13.56
N HIS A 26 -28.26 7.54 -14.69
CA HIS A 26 -28.47 8.98 -14.88
C HIS A 26 -27.27 9.84 -14.45
N GLN A 27 -26.06 9.35 -14.67
CA GLN A 27 -24.81 10.05 -14.35
C GLN A 27 -24.11 10.51 -15.63
N PRO A 28 -23.36 11.62 -15.58
CA PRO A 28 -22.58 12.06 -16.73
C PRO A 28 -21.50 11.02 -17.08
N PHE A 29 -21.22 10.87 -18.37
CA PHE A 29 -20.22 9.92 -18.86
C PHE A 29 -18.85 10.14 -18.20
N ASP A 30 -18.44 11.40 -18.07
CA ASP A 30 -17.15 11.78 -17.47
C ASP A 30 -17.00 11.27 -16.02
N GLU A 31 -18.08 11.24 -15.24
CA GLU A 31 -18.05 10.74 -13.87
C GLU A 31 -17.90 9.21 -13.81
N ILE A 32 -18.60 8.50 -14.69
CA ILE A 32 -18.46 7.04 -14.82
C ILE A 32 -17.06 6.68 -15.34
N ALA A 33 -16.55 7.40 -16.34
CA ALA A 33 -15.21 7.21 -16.88
C ALA A 33 -14.14 7.49 -15.82
N ARG A 34 -14.26 8.60 -15.07
CA ARG A 34 -13.35 8.92 -13.96
C ARG A 34 -13.35 7.80 -12.92
N ARG A 35 -14.52 7.34 -12.46
CA ARG A 35 -14.62 6.26 -11.46
C ARG A 35 -14.00 4.96 -11.98
N ALA A 36 -14.18 4.63 -13.26
CA ALA A 36 -13.56 3.45 -13.86
C ALA A 36 -12.02 3.56 -13.90
N ILE A 37 -11.50 4.75 -14.19
CA ILE A 37 -10.05 5.02 -14.17
C ILE A 37 -9.52 4.97 -12.73
N GLU A 38 -10.20 5.60 -11.77
CA GLU A 38 -9.85 5.59 -10.34
C GLU A 38 -9.81 4.15 -9.80
N ALA A 39 -10.78 3.32 -10.15
CA ALA A 39 -10.83 1.92 -9.74
C ALA A 39 -9.70 1.06 -10.32
N GLY A 40 -9.17 1.45 -11.48
CA GLY A 40 -8.04 0.81 -12.15
C GLY A 40 -6.71 1.52 -11.90
N ALA A 41 -6.65 2.55 -11.06
CA ALA A 41 -5.43 3.30 -10.81
C ALA A 41 -4.47 2.53 -9.89
N PRO A 42 -3.17 2.86 -9.90
CA PRO A 42 -2.24 2.39 -8.89
C PRO A 42 -2.74 2.73 -7.47
N PRO A 43 -2.37 1.91 -6.46
CA PRO A 43 -2.69 2.21 -5.07
C PRO A 43 -2.12 3.59 -4.68
N SER A 44 -2.97 4.46 -4.13
CA SER A 44 -2.52 5.75 -3.61
C SER A 44 -1.72 5.56 -2.32
N TRP A 45 -0.67 6.39 -2.16
CA TRP A 45 0.05 6.57 -0.90
C TRP A 45 -0.34 7.86 -0.18
N GLU A 46 -1.29 8.64 -0.71
CA GLU A 46 -1.70 9.92 -0.09
C GLU A 46 -2.54 9.71 1.19
N ASP A 47 -3.25 8.59 1.28
CA ASP A 47 -4.13 8.28 2.42
C ASP A 47 -3.37 7.73 3.65
N VAL A 48 -2.08 7.41 3.52
CA VAL A 48 -1.26 6.97 4.67
C VAL A 48 -0.72 8.15 5.48
N PRO A 49 -0.41 7.95 6.77
CA PRO A 49 0.21 8.99 7.61
C PRO A 49 1.46 9.58 6.96
N ALA A 50 1.64 10.90 7.13
CA ALA A 50 2.71 11.67 6.49
C ALA A 50 4.12 11.10 6.72
N GLU A 51 4.36 10.47 7.88
CA GLU A 51 5.63 9.83 8.23
C GLU A 51 6.00 8.66 7.29
N PHE A 52 5.04 8.07 6.59
CA PHE A 52 5.25 6.94 5.66
C PHE A 52 5.11 7.32 4.18
N GLN A 53 4.52 8.49 3.87
CA GLN A 53 4.26 8.89 2.48
C GLN A 53 5.52 8.90 1.61
N THR A 54 6.62 9.46 2.13
CA THR A 54 7.90 9.54 1.39
C THR A 54 8.44 8.14 1.06
N ASP A 55 8.37 7.22 2.03
CA ASP A 55 8.87 5.85 1.86
C ASP A 55 8.02 5.07 0.84
N LEU A 56 6.69 5.27 0.83
CA LEU A 56 5.79 4.59 -0.11
C LEU A 56 5.85 5.19 -1.51
N ALA A 57 5.93 6.52 -1.64
CA ALA A 57 6.07 7.20 -2.93
C ALA A 57 7.35 6.76 -3.68
N ALA A 58 8.40 6.33 -2.96
CA ALA A 58 9.59 5.76 -3.57
C ALA A 58 9.33 4.39 -4.22
N LEU A 59 8.34 3.62 -3.74
CA LEU A 59 8.00 2.28 -4.24
C LEU A 59 7.41 2.31 -5.65
N ASP A 60 6.67 3.37 -6.00
CA ASP A 60 6.09 3.54 -7.34
C ASP A 60 7.15 3.50 -8.45
N ARG A 61 8.39 3.91 -8.14
CA ARG A 61 9.53 3.96 -9.07
C ARG A 61 10.32 2.65 -9.15
N LEU A 62 10.02 1.68 -8.30
CA LEU A 62 10.74 0.41 -8.27
C LEU A 62 10.27 -0.54 -9.39
N ASP A 63 11.19 -1.36 -9.86
CA ASP A 63 10.88 -2.50 -10.73
C ASP A 63 10.21 -3.64 -9.95
N ASP A 64 9.67 -4.61 -10.69
CA ASP A 64 8.93 -5.73 -10.09
C ASP A 64 9.83 -6.59 -9.20
N ASP A 65 11.11 -6.76 -9.54
CA ASP A 65 12.05 -7.56 -8.75
C ASP A 65 12.37 -6.91 -7.39
N ALA A 66 12.56 -5.59 -7.36
CA ALA A 66 12.72 -4.83 -6.14
C ALA A 66 11.45 -4.84 -5.29
N LEU A 67 10.27 -4.70 -5.90
CA LEU A 67 8.99 -4.83 -5.19
C LEU A 67 8.81 -6.23 -4.61
N TRP A 68 9.18 -7.28 -5.33
CA TRP A 68 9.13 -8.66 -4.81
C TRP A 68 10.08 -8.90 -3.65
N ARG A 69 11.32 -8.38 -3.72
CA ARG A 69 12.27 -8.45 -2.60
C ARG A 69 11.72 -7.75 -1.36
N LEU A 70 11.08 -6.60 -1.54
CA LEU A 70 10.45 -5.87 -0.44
C LEU A 70 9.23 -6.62 0.10
N ALA A 71 8.33 -7.10 -0.77
CA ALA A 71 7.14 -7.84 -0.36
C ALA A 71 7.46 -9.15 0.40
N ARG A 72 8.61 -9.76 0.14
CA ARG A 72 9.12 -10.96 0.84
C ARG A 72 10.08 -10.65 1.99
N SER A 73 10.40 -9.38 2.22
CA SER A 73 11.30 -8.99 3.31
C SER A 73 10.71 -9.35 4.68
N ARG A 74 11.58 -9.70 5.62
CA ARG A 74 11.22 -10.04 6.99
C ARG A 74 12.02 -9.19 7.95
N GLN A 75 11.38 -8.83 9.05
CA GLN A 75 12.07 -8.19 10.17
C GLN A 75 13.16 -9.13 10.67
N SER A 76 14.28 -8.59 11.15
CA SER A 76 15.38 -9.43 11.62
C SER A 76 14.96 -10.26 12.82
N GLU A 77 15.51 -11.46 12.94
CA GLU A 77 15.24 -12.34 14.08
C GLU A 77 15.67 -11.67 15.39
N ILE A 78 16.79 -10.93 15.36
CA ILE A 78 17.34 -10.21 16.51
C ILE A 78 16.35 -9.15 17.02
N GLU A 79 15.76 -8.34 16.13
CA GLU A 79 14.77 -7.32 16.50
C GLU A 79 13.50 -7.96 17.06
N ARG A 80 13.06 -9.09 16.50
CA ARG A 80 11.88 -9.83 16.98
C ARG A 80 12.08 -10.41 18.37
N THR A 81 13.21 -11.06 18.62
CA THR A 81 13.55 -11.57 19.96
C THR A 81 13.63 -10.43 20.96
N ARG A 82 14.31 -9.33 20.60
CA ARG A 82 14.42 -8.15 21.45
C ARG A 82 13.06 -7.54 21.78
N TYR A 83 12.17 -7.45 20.79
CA TYR A 83 10.80 -6.97 20.99
C TYR A 83 10.00 -7.86 21.95
N ALA A 84 10.12 -9.18 21.82
CA ALA A 84 9.48 -10.14 22.73
C ALA A 84 10.00 -10.01 24.17
N ASP A 85 11.31 -9.87 24.35
CA ASP A 85 11.93 -9.68 25.67
C ASP A 85 11.45 -8.39 26.34
N LEU A 86 11.36 -7.29 25.58
CA LEU A 86 10.88 -6.01 26.10
C LEU A 86 9.38 -6.06 26.44
N LEU A 87 8.57 -6.82 25.69
CA LEU A 87 7.16 -7.04 26.02
C LEU A 87 6.99 -7.84 27.31
N ASP A 88 7.80 -8.88 27.53
CA ASP A 88 7.79 -9.67 28.76
C ASP A 88 8.19 -8.81 29.98
N GLN A 89 9.25 -7.99 29.84
CA GLN A 89 9.64 -7.02 30.88
C GLN A 89 8.56 -5.98 31.15
N ASN A 90 7.85 -5.50 30.12
CA ASN A 90 6.73 -4.58 30.27
C ASN A 90 5.58 -5.23 31.06
N ALA A 91 5.22 -6.46 30.72
CA ALA A 91 4.16 -7.21 31.40
C ALA A 91 4.47 -7.45 32.88
N LYS A 92 5.75 -7.58 33.24
CA LYS A 92 6.22 -7.71 34.63
C LYS A 92 6.34 -6.37 35.37
N GLY A 93 6.18 -5.23 34.68
CA GLY A 93 6.37 -3.90 35.26
C GLY A 93 7.83 -3.56 35.52
N GLU A 94 8.77 -4.30 34.93
CA GLU A 94 10.22 -4.14 35.12
C GLU A 94 10.87 -3.25 34.04
N LEU A 95 10.07 -2.75 33.11
CA LEU A 95 10.56 -2.00 31.95
C LEU A 95 10.88 -0.55 32.31
N LEU A 96 12.16 -0.19 32.22
CA LEU A 96 12.66 1.17 32.39
C LEU A 96 12.26 2.07 31.20
N ASP A 97 12.30 3.39 31.40
CA ASP A 97 11.98 4.39 30.37
C ASP A 97 12.74 4.18 29.05
N ALA A 98 14.02 3.80 29.13
CA ALA A 98 14.84 3.48 27.95
C ALA A 98 14.29 2.27 27.17
N GLY A 99 13.79 1.25 27.89
CA GLY A 99 13.17 0.06 27.28
C GLY A 99 11.79 0.37 26.67
N GLN A 100 11.03 1.30 27.26
CA GLN A 100 9.77 1.77 26.67
C GLN A 100 10.00 2.50 25.35
N ALA A 101 10.99 3.40 25.31
CA ALA A 101 11.38 4.09 24.08
C ALA A 101 11.86 3.10 22.99
N GLU A 102 12.62 2.07 23.38
CA GLU A 102 13.08 1.01 22.47
C GLU A 102 11.90 0.19 21.92
N LEU A 103 10.93 -0.16 22.77
CA LEU A 103 9.73 -0.90 22.38
C LEU A 103 8.87 -0.11 21.38
N VAL A 104 8.68 1.20 21.61
CA VAL A 104 7.99 2.09 20.67
C VAL A 104 8.72 2.11 19.33
N ARG A 105 10.05 2.27 19.33
CA ARG A 105 10.85 2.29 18.10
C ARG A 105 10.70 0.99 17.30
N LEU A 106 10.87 -0.17 17.94
CA LEU A 106 10.77 -1.48 17.29
C LEU A 106 9.37 -1.71 16.71
N ARG A 107 8.33 -1.24 17.39
CA ARG A 107 6.95 -1.28 16.86
C ARG A 107 6.80 -0.41 15.63
N THR A 108 7.24 0.84 15.66
CA THR A 108 7.15 1.75 14.51
C THR A 108 7.93 1.21 13.30
N GLU A 109 9.09 0.59 13.51
CA GLU A 109 9.87 -0.06 12.45
C GLU A 109 9.15 -1.26 11.85
N ALA A 110 8.51 -2.09 12.69
CA ALA A 110 7.69 -3.21 12.24
C ALA A 110 6.47 -2.74 11.43
N ASP A 111 5.76 -1.72 11.92
CA ASP A 111 4.61 -1.11 11.23
C ASP A 111 5.03 -0.53 9.86
N ARG A 112 6.16 0.18 9.82
CA ARG A 112 6.74 0.70 8.57
C ARG A 112 7.08 -0.41 7.58
N LEU A 113 7.66 -1.51 8.07
CA LEU A 113 7.97 -2.65 7.22
C LEU A 113 6.69 -3.28 6.67
N MET A 114 5.68 -3.50 7.51
CA MET A 114 4.41 -4.08 7.11
C MET A 114 3.70 -3.23 6.06
N LEU A 115 3.68 -1.91 6.25
CA LEU A 115 3.06 -0.98 5.30
C LEU A 115 3.76 -1.00 3.94
N ARG A 116 5.10 -0.96 3.93
CA ARG A 116 5.90 -1.08 2.70
C ARG A 116 5.64 -2.40 1.97
N LYS A 117 5.54 -3.50 2.72
CA LYS A 117 5.22 -4.83 2.15
C LYS A 117 3.83 -4.84 1.51
N ALA A 118 2.83 -4.32 2.22
CA ALA A 118 1.45 -4.26 1.74
C ALA A 118 1.34 -3.40 0.47
N HIS A 119 1.99 -2.24 0.45
CA HIS A 119 1.98 -1.36 -0.70
C HIS A 119 2.71 -1.97 -1.90
N ALA A 120 3.87 -2.61 -1.68
CA ALA A 120 4.59 -3.33 -2.73
C ALA A 120 3.75 -4.47 -3.33
N ALA A 121 3.06 -5.25 -2.49
CA ALA A 121 2.13 -6.28 -2.94
C ALA A 121 0.96 -5.70 -3.75
N ALA A 122 0.40 -4.56 -3.32
CA ALA A 122 -0.67 -3.89 -4.04
C ALA A 122 -0.21 -3.39 -5.43
N LEU A 123 0.99 -2.80 -5.51
CA LEU A 123 1.60 -2.39 -6.78
C LEU A 123 1.84 -3.58 -7.71
N LEU A 124 2.40 -4.68 -7.20
CA LEU A 124 2.62 -5.89 -8.00
C LEU A 124 1.30 -6.47 -8.52
N ARG A 125 0.25 -6.52 -7.68
CA ARG A 125 -1.10 -6.96 -8.10
C ARG A 125 -1.66 -6.07 -9.20
N TRP A 126 -1.52 -4.75 -9.06
CA TRP A 126 -1.95 -3.78 -10.07
C TRP A 126 -1.19 -3.96 -11.39
N ARG A 127 0.11 -4.28 -11.34
CA ARG A 127 0.95 -4.63 -12.51
C ARG A 127 0.63 -5.99 -13.13
N GLY A 128 -0.35 -6.72 -12.59
CA GLY A 128 -0.83 -8.00 -13.15
C GLY A 128 -0.19 -9.25 -12.52
N HIS A 129 0.60 -9.12 -11.46
CA HIS A 129 1.18 -10.28 -10.76
C HIS A 129 0.18 -10.92 -9.81
N HIS A 130 0.25 -12.25 -9.70
CA HIS A 130 -0.51 -12.99 -8.70
C HIS A 130 0.23 -12.98 -7.36
N ILE A 131 -0.33 -12.31 -6.36
CA ILE A 131 0.27 -12.22 -5.03
C ILE A 131 -0.21 -13.39 -4.17
N PRO A 132 0.70 -14.25 -3.65
CA PRO A 132 0.32 -15.29 -2.71
C PRO A 132 -0.12 -14.66 -1.36
N PRO A 133 -0.89 -15.39 -0.54
CA PRO A 133 -1.31 -14.91 0.77
C PRO A 133 -0.10 -14.55 1.64
N ALA A 134 -0.29 -13.61 2.58
CA ALA A 134 0.80 -13.03 3.38
C ALA A 134 1.65 -14.07 4.13
N ASP A 135 1.06 -15.20 4.52
CA ASP A 135 1.73 -16.30 5.22
C ASP A 135 2.69 -17.10 4.30
N SER A 136 2.54 -16.96 2.98
CA SER A 136 3.32 -17.63 1.94
C SER A 136 4.30 -16.71 1.21
N LEU A 137 4.43 -15.45 1.64
CA LEU A 137 5.41 -14.46 1.16
C LEU A 137 6.70 -14.49 2.00
#